data_AF-A0A1E7FWW4-F1
#
_entry.id   AF-A0A1E7FWW4-F1
#
_cell.length_a   1.000
_cell.length_b   1.000
_cell.length_c   1.000
_cell.angle_alpha   90.00
_cell.angle_beta   90.00
_cell.angle_gamma   90.00
#
_symmetry.space_group_name_H-M   'P 1'
#
loop_
_entity.id
_entity.type
_entity.pdbx_description
1 polymer ?
#
loop_
_entity_poly.entity_id
_entity_poly.type
_entity_poly.pdbx_seq_one_letter_code
_entity_poly.pdbx_strand_id
1 'polypeptide(L)'
;MGEKLRKEKFVESNRISLVVHSPLLRARQTSEGMLNCMAGSSSDDEEIKASTVSRVIQTDLLLEKTLSEWTPMYYNGFIKRIRNFEAWLGEQPEETIALVGHSQFFKAMLGVQFKFDNCEVWKVDFEETTTIPGTSDDDASKVNQSAGNEKHSSSCKDTTLSLPSCWSNLEKVHACEIKSSPKTLCELNNTI
;
A
#
# COMPACT_ATOMS: atom_id res chain seq x y z
N MET A 1 -14.29 -11.61 8.59
CA MET A 1 -13.90 -10.18 8.47
C MET A 1 -14.86 -9.38 7.59
N GLY A 2 -15.06 -9.74 6.32
CA GLY A 2 -15.96 -8.98 5.41
C GLY A 2 -17.40 -8.78 5.93
N GLU A 3 -18.02 -9.79 6.54
CA GLU A 3 -19.34 -9.62 7.17
C GLU A 3 -19.36 -8.61 8.32
N LYS A 4 -18.30 -8.54 9.12
CA LYS A 4 -18.19 -7.59 10.23
C LYS A 4 -18.15 -6.16 9.69
N LEU A 5 -17.28 -5.91 8.71
CA LEU A 5 -17.17 -4.61 8.05
C LEU A 5 -18.47 -4.19 7.34
N ARG A 6 -19.16 -5.14 6.70
CA ARG A 6 -20.47 -4.87 6.07
C ARG A 6 -21.54 -4.51 7.11
N LYS A 7 -21.63 -5.25 8.22
CA LYS A 7 -22.56 -4.95 9.32
C LYS A 7 -22.29 -3.57 9.91
N GLU A 8 -21.02 -3.19 10.00
CA GLU A 8 -20.59 -1.89 10.52
C GLU A 8 -20.65 -0.76 9.48
N LYS A 9 -21.14 -1.02 8.26
CA LYS A 9 -21.18 -0.05 7.15
C LYS A 9 -19.83 0.65 6.96
N PHE A 10 -18.73 -0.09 7.12
CA PHE A 10 -17.37 0.43 7.23
C PHE A 10 -17.01 1.46 6.14
N VAL A 11 -17.39 1.19 4.90
CA VAL A 11 -17.14 2.08 3.75
C VAL A 11 -17.85 3.43 3.93
N GLU A 12 -19.12 3.43 4.35
CA GLU A 12 -19.91 4.64 4.59
C GLU A 12 -19.37 5.39 5.82
N SER A 13 -19.11 4.67 6.90
CA SER A 13 -18.65 5.25 8.17
C SER A 13 -17.28 5.90 8.07
N ASN A 14 -16.40 5.36 7.22
CA ASN A 14 -15.08 5.93 6.97
C ASN A 14 -15.04 6.81 5.72
N ARG A 15 -16.17 7.06 5.03
CA ARG A 15 -16.27 7.90 3.84
C ARG A 15 -15.29 7.52 2.72
N ILE A 16 -15.06 6.21 2.55
CA ILE A 16 -14.13 5.70 1.53
C ILE A 16 -14.74 5.93 0.15
N SER A 17 -14.10 6.79 -0.65
CA SER A 17 -14.57 7.17 -1.99
C SER A 17 -13.78 6.49 -3.12
N LEU A 18 -12.54 6.08 -2.84
CA LEU A 18 -11.68 5.34 -3.76
C LEU A 18 -11.16 4.07 -3.11
N VAL A 19 -11.22 2.96 -3.85
CA VAL A 19 -10.57 1.70 -3.48
C VAL A 19 -9.48 1.40 -4.51
N VAL A 20 -8.26 1.19 -4.04
CA VAL A 20 -7.12 0.84 -4.88
C VAL A 20 -6.62 -0.53 -4.46
N HIS A 21 -6.47 -1.45 -5.41
CA HIS A 21 -5.99 -2.79 -5.11
C HIS A 21 -4.88 -3.28 -6.04
N SER A 22 -4.07 -4.19 -5.51
CA SER A 22 -3.08 -4.96 -6.28
C SER A 22 -3.78 -5.81 -7.35
N PRO A 23 -3.17 -6.05 -8.53
CA PRO A 23 -3.74 -6.89 -9.59
C PRO A 23 -3.82 -8.38 -9.21
N LEU A 24 -3.17 -8.80 -8.12
CA LEU A 24 -3.19 -10.19 -7.69
C LEU A 24 -4.60 -10.60 -7.22
N LEU A 25 -5.05 -11.78 -7.65
CA LEU A 25 -6.40 -12.29 -7.41
C LEU A 25 -6.81 -12.22 -5.93
N ARG A 26 -5.92 -12.54 -5.00
CA ARG A 26 -6.18 -12.47 -3.56
C ARG A 26 -6.53 -11.06 -3.08
N ALA A 27 -5.88 -10.03 -3.62
CA ALA A 27 -6.15 -8.64 -3.24
C ALA A 27 -7.48 -8.18 -3.83
N ARG A 28 -7.74 -8.52 -5.10
CA ARG A 28 -9.03 -8.25 -5.76
C ARG A 28 -10.21 -8.92 -5.03
N GLN A 29 -10.10 -10.21 -4.70
CA GLN A 29 -11.13 -10.93 -3.95
C GLN A 29 -11.34 -10.34 -2.56
N THR A 30 -10.26 -9.83 -1.93
CA THR A 30 -10.34 -9.13 -0.64
C THR A 30 -11.11 -7.82 -0.79
N SER A 31 -10.82 -6.99 -1.80
CA SER A 31 -11.56 -5.75 -2.04
C SER A 31 -13.03 -6.01 -2.37
N GLU A 32 -13.32 -6.97 -3.25
CA GLU A 32 -14.69 -7.34 -3.62
C GLU A 32 -15.46 -7.88 -2.41
N GLY A 33 -14.88 -8.81 -1.65
CA GLY A 33 -15.55 -9.47 -0.51
C GLY A 33 -15.66 -8.61 0.75
N MET A 34 -14.69 -7.72 1.01
CA MET A 34 -14.67 -6.90 2.24
C MET A 34 -15.32 -5.53 2.06
N LEU A 35 -15.15 -4.91 0.89
CA LEU A 35 -15.62 -3.55 0.65
C LEU A 35 -16.84 -3.51 -0.28
N ASN A 36 -17.32 -4.68 -0.74
CA ASN A 36 -18.43 -4.82 -1.69
C ASN A 36 -18.23 -4.01 -2.97
N CYS A 37 -16.96 -3.81 -3.35
CA CYS A 37 -16.56 -3.03 -4.52
C CYS A 37 -16.63 -3.91 -5.77
N MET A 38 -17.82 -4.34 -6.17
CA MET A 38 -17.99 -4.86 -7.50
C MET A 38 -17.91 -3.70 -8.48
N ALA A 39 -16.84 -3.65 -9.29
CA ALA A 39 -16.82 -2.84 -10.49
C ALA A 39 -18.04 -3.26 -11.33
N GLY A 40 -18.99 -2.35 -11.53
CA GLY A 40 -20.30 -2.68 -12.06
C GLY A 40 -20.22 -3.53 -13.32
N SER A 41 -20.51 -4.82 -13.22
CA SER A 41 -20.94 -5.61 -14.36
C SER A 41 -22.37 -5.16 -14.65
N SER A 42 -22.55 -4.59 -15.83
CA SER A 42 -23.85 -4.29 -16.43
C SER A 42 -24.69 -5.57 -16.51
N SER A 43 -25.50 -5.83 -15.50
CA SER A 43 -26.60 -6.79 -15.56
C SER A 43 -27.83 -6.10 -14.96
N ASP A 44 -28.85 -5.96 -15.80
CA ASP A 44 -30.12 -5.26 -15.56
C ASP A 44 -31.04 -6.02 -14.59
N ASP A 45 -30.55 -6.35 -13.39
CA ASP A 45 -31.38 -6.84 -12.30
C ASP A 45 -31.42 -5.79 -11.18
N GLU A 46 -32.57 -5.11 -11.09
CA GLU A 46 -32.91 -4.24 -9.98
C GLU A 46 -33.11 -5.06 -8.70
N GLU A 47 -32.06 -5.21 -7.89
CA GLU A 47 -32.20 -5.15 -6.43
C GLU A 47 -30.84 -4.93 -5.74
N ILE A 48 -30.74 -3.80 -5.02
CA ILE A 48 -29.64 -3.37 -4.14
C ILE A 48 -28.36 -2.88 -4.84
N LYS A 49 -28.49 -1.84 -5.69
CA LYS A 49 -27.37 -0.96 -6.05
C LYS A 49 -26.98 -0.07 -4.87
N ALA A 50 -26.11 -0.57 -3.99
CA ALA A 50 -25.31 0.27 -3.12
C ALA A 50 -23.85 0.18 -3.58
N SER A 51 -23.52 0.83 -4.70
CA SER A 51 -22.11 1.09 -5.00
C SER A 51 -21.64 2.19 -4.05
N THR A 52 -21.31 1.81 -2.82
CA THR A 52 -20.92 2.73 -1.75
C THR A 52 -19.61 3.47 -2.07
N VAL A 53 -18.80 2.94 -2.98
CA VAL A 53 -17.53 3.51 -3.42
C VAL A 53 -17.67 4.08 -4.82
N SER A 54 -17.22 5.33 -5.00
CA SER A 54 -17.32 6.05 -6.27
C SER A 54 -16.35 5.51 -7.34
N ARG A 55 -15.16 5.05 -6.94
CA ARG A 55 -14.10 4.64 -7.87
C ARG A 55 -13.33 3.43 -7.34
N VAL A 56 -13.01 2.48 -8.22
CA VAL A 56 -12.18 1.31 -7.92
C VAL A 56 -11.07 1.22 -8.95
N ILE A 57 -9.81 1.17 -8.51
CA ILE A 57 -8.62 1.16 -9.37
C ILE A 57 -7.76 -0.06 -9.08
N GLN A 58 -7.37 -0.76 -10.13
CA GLN A 58 -6.30 -1.75 -10.08
C GLN A 58 -4.98 -1.09 -10.50
N THR A 59 -3.91 -1.30 -9.74
CA THR A 59 -2.58 -0.75 -10.09
C THR A 59 -1.44 -1.72 -9.80
N ASP A 60 -0.51 -1.83 -10.75
CA ASP A 60 0.69 -2.66 -10.62
C ASP A 60 1.68 -2.11 -9.60
N LEU A 61 1.53 -0.83 -9.21
CA LEU A 61 2.35 -0.21 -8.18
C LEU A 61 2.23 -0.95 -6.84
N LEU A 62 1.04 -1.49 -6.53
CA LEU A 62 0.74 -2.29 -5.34
C LEU A 62 1.08 -3.78 -5.46
N LEU A 63 1.86 -4.20 -6.46
CA LEU A 63 2.34 -5.59 -6.54
C LEU A 63 3.16 -5.97 -5.29
N GLU A 64 3.17 -7.26 -4.96
CA GLU A 64 4.01 -7.79 -3.89
C GLU A 64 5.49 -7.50 -4.16
N LYS A 65 6.28 -7.44 -3.08
CA LYS A 65 7.74 -7.44 -3.19
C LYS A 65 8.22 -8.78 -3.78
N THR A 66 8.81 -8.72 -4.96
CA THR A 66 9.36 -9.88 -5.68
C THR A 66 10.67 -10.35 -5.06
N LEU A 67 11.05 -11.62 -5.31
CA LEU A 67 12.30 -12.21 -4.83
C LEU A 67 13.54 -11.40 -5.26
N SER A 68 13.56 -10.89 -6.48
CA SER A 68 14.69 -10.09 -7.00
C SER A 68 14.88 -8.81 -6.20
N GLU A 69 13.79 -8.15 -5.77
CA GLU A 69 13.80 -6.94 -4.95
C GLU A 69 14.29 -7.14 -3.50
N TRP A 70 14.56 -8.38 -3.09
CA TRP A 70 15.25 -8.67 -1.81
C TRP A 70 16.77 -8.51 -1.89
N THR A 71 17.32 -8.47 -3.11
CA THR A 71 18.76 -8.24 -3.27
C THR A 71 19.07 -6.74 -3.25
N PRO A 72 20.22 -6.31 -2.69
CA PRO A 72 20.63 -4.91 -2.70
C PRO A 72 20.64 -4.28 -4.10
N MET A 73 20.94 -5.09 -5.13
CA MET A 73 21.04 -4.65 -6.52
C MET A 73 19.71 -4.17 -7.11
N TYR A 74 18.58 -4.77 -6.72
CA TYR A 74 17.24 -4.41 -7.23
C TYR A 74 16.36 -3.71 -6.19
N TYR A 75 16.84 -3.54 -4.96
CA TYR A 75 16.11 -2.83 -3.91
C TYR A 75 15.73 -1.39 -4.30
N ASN A 76 16.60 -0.72 -5.07
CA ASN A 76 16.31 0.61 -5.61
C ASN A 76 15.09 0.64 -6.53
N GLY A 77 14.82 -0.44 -7.28
CA GLY A 77 13.63 -0.56 -8.11
C GLY A 77 12.35 -0.62 -7.28
N PHE A 78 12.39 -1.34 -6.16
CA PHE A 78 11.28 -1.42 -5.21
C PHE A 78 11.00 -0.08 -4.53
N ILE A 79 12.05 0.63 -4.06
CA ILE A 79 11.91 1.98 -3.49
C ILE A 79 11.37 2.97 -4.52
N LYS A 80 11.83 2.90 -5.77
CA LYS A 80 11.30 3.72 -6.86
C LYS A 80 9.80 3.45 -7.08
N ARG A 81 9.37 2.19 -7.00
CA ARG A 81 7.96 1.81 -7.14
C ARG A 81 7.10 2.36 -5.99
N ILE A 82 7.62 2.35 -4.76
CA ILE A 82 6.95 2.99 -3.60
C ILE A 82 6.81 4.50 -3.85
N ARG A 83 7.88 5.18 -4.27
CA ARG A 83 7.82 6.63 -4.56
C ARG A 83 6.84 6.97 -5.68
N ASN A 84 6.82 6.16 -6.74
CA ASN A 84 5.85 6.33 -7.82
C ASN A 84 4.41 6.14 -7.32
N PHE A 85 4.21 5.22 -6.38
CA PHE A 85 2.91 5.01 -5.75
C PHE A 85 2.50 6.20 -4.87
N GLU A 86 3.42 6.73 -4.06
CA GLU A 86 3.18 7.92 -3.22
C GLU A 86 2.88 9.16 -4.08
N ALA A 87 3.64 9.38 -5.15
CA ALA A 87 3.38 10.46 -6.11
C ALA A 87 2.00 10.31 -6.76
N TRP A 88 1.68 9.10 -7.25
CA TRP A 88 0.35 8.82 -7.80
C TRP A 88 -0.76 9.03 -6.76
N LEU A 89 -0.51 8.71 -5.49
CA LEU A 89 -1.48 8.91 -4.42
C LEU A 89 -1.75 10.40 -4.16
N GLY A 90 -0.70 11.23 -4.21
CA GLY A 90 -0.83 12.70 -4.10
C GLY A 90 -1.66 13.33 -5.23
N GLU A 91 -1.70 12.70 -6.40
CA GLU A 91 -2.52 13.16 -7.53
C GLU A 91 -4.02 12.83 -7.38
N GLN A 92 -4.42 12.02 -6.37
CA GLN A 92 -5.81 11.59 -6.22
C GLN A 92 -6.65 12.65 -5.49
N PRO A 93 -7.82 13.04 -6.02
CA PRO A 93 -8.68 14.06 -5.38
C PRO A 93 -9.43 13.54 -4.15
N GLU A 94 -9.42 12.24 -3.88
CA GLU A 94 -10.16 11.62 -2.78
C GLU A 94 -9.49 11.80 -1.42
N GLU A 95 -10.26 12.26 -0.43
CA GLU A 95 -9.79 12.45 0.96
C GLU A 95 -9.54 11.11 1.69
N THR A 96 -10.36 10.09 1.43
CA THR A 96 -10.21 8.77 2.06
C THR A 96 -10.15 7.67 1.01
N ILE A 97 -8.99 7.03 0.96
CA ILE A 97 -8.66 5.99 0.00
C ILE A 97 -8.38 4.68 0.75
N ALA A 98 -9.04 3.60 0.35
CA ALA A 98 -8.75 2.28 0.88
C ALA A 98 -7.76 1.55 -0.03
N LEU A 99 -6.64 1.13 0.55
CA LEU A 99 -5.57 0.41 -0.15
C LEU A 99 -5.62 -1.09 0.20
N VAL A 100 -5.68 -1.95 -0.82
CA VAL A 100 -5.68 -3.40 -0.66
C VAL A 100 -4.44 -3.99 -1.36
N GLY A 101 -3.47 -4.41 -0.55
CA GLY A 101 -2.16 -4.84 -1.03
C GLY A 101 -1.52 -5.90 -0.14
N HIS A 102 -0.19 -5.90 -0.10
CA HIS A 102 0.59 -6.96 0.54
C HIS A 102 1.41 -6.40 1.69
N SER A 103 1.52 -7.16 2.78
CA SER A 103 2.15 -6.69 4.01
C SER A 103 3.60 -6.24 3.83
N GLN A 104 4.38 -6.88 2.94
CA GLN A 104 5.76 -6.46 2.65
C GLN A 104 5.85 -5.11 1.93
N PHE A 105 4.87 -4.81 1.06
CA PHE A 105 4.80 -3.52 0.38
C PHE A 105 4.52 -2.41 1.39
N PHE A 106 3.45 -2.55 2.18
CA PHE A 106 3.07 -1.57 3.20
C PHE A 106 4.12 -1.43 4.30
N LYS A 107 4.78 -2.53 4.69
CA LYS A 107 5.88 -2.49 5.66
C LYS A 107 6.99 -1.54 5.20
N ALA A 108 7.39 -1.65 3.94
CA ALA A 108 8.46 -0.82 3.39
C ALA A 108 8.01 0.61 3.13
N MET A 109 6.79 0.81 2.62
CA MET A 109 6.18 2.12 2.37
C MET A 109 6.06 2.93 3.66
N LEU A 110 5.56 2.32 4.73
CA LEU A 110 5.34 2.98 6.02
C LEU A 110 6.59 2.99 6.93
N GLY A 111 7.71 2.39 6.49
CA GLY A 111 8.93 2.31 7.28
C GLY A 111 8.80 1.53 8.61
N VAL A 112 7.78 0.67 8.76
CA VAL A 112 7.54 -0.09 9.99
C VAL A 112 8.34 -1.39 10.06
N GLN A 113 8.55 -1.92 11.27
CA GLN A 113 9.32 -3.15 11.47
C GLN A 113 8.47 -4.42 11.55
N PHE A 114 7.17 -4.29 11.86
CA PHE A 114 6.25 -5.42 11.96
C PHE A 114 5.63 -5.78 10.60
N LYS A 115 5.03 -6.97 10.52
CA LYS A 115 4.23 -7.40 9.37
C LYS A 115 2.76 -7.25 9.73
N PHE A 116 1.98 -6.81 8.75
CA PHE A 116 0.52 -6.83 8.82
C PHE A 116 0.01 -8.26 8.66
N ASP A 117 -0.92 -8.67 9.52
CA ASP A 117 -1.60 -9.97 9.39
C ASP A 117 -2.64 -9.93 8.26
N ASN A 118 -3.09 -11.11 7.84
CA ASN A 118 -4.07 -11.24 6.76
C ASN A 118 -5.39 -10.54 7.12
N CYS A 119 -5.87 -9.71 6.20
CA CYS A 119 -7.13 -8.98 6.32
C CYS A 119 -7.21 -8.03 7.53
N GLU A 120 -6.06 -7.56 8.04
CA GLU A 120 -6.05 -6.43 8.98
C GLU A 120 -6.39 -5.12 8.29
N VAL A 121 -7.03 -4.23 9.05
CA VAL A 121 -7.37 -2.89 8.59
C VAL A 121 -6.62 -1.89 9.46
N TRP A 122 -5.83 -1.06 8.79
CA TRP A 122 -5.04 0.00 9.38
C TRP A 122 -5.44 1.32 8.74
N LYS A 123 -5.35 2.39 9.52
CA LYS A 123 -5.54 3.75 9.07
C LYS A 123 -4.25 4.52 9.28
N VAL A 124 -3.95 5.38 8.34
CA VAL A 124 -2.74 6.19 8.30
C VAL A 124 -3.08 7.49 7.57
N ASP A 125 -2.50 8.59 8.03
CA ASP A 125 -2.65 9.89 7.38
C ASP A 125 -1.53 10.04 6.35
N PHE A 126 -1.88 10.61 5.20
CA PHE A 126 -0.95 10.85 4.09
C PHE A 126 -0.89 12.35 3.79
N GLU A 127 0.31 12.90 3.80
CA GLU A 127 0.58 14.30 3.47
C GLU A 127 1.25 14.37 2.09
N GLU A 128 0.61 15.06 1.15
CA GLU A 128 1.20 15.33 -0.16
C GLU A 128 2.46 16.19 0.03
N THR A 129 3.63 15.63 -0.26
CA THR A 129 4.86 16.43 -0.32
C THR A 129 4.80 17.34 -1.54
N THR A 130 4.30 18.56 -1.33
CA THR A 130 4.40 19.64 -2.31
C THR A 130 5.88 20.00 -2.45
N THR A 131 6.54 19.41 -3.43
CA THR A 131 7.85 19.89 -3.87
C THR A 131 7.63 21.30 -4.40
N ILE A 132 7.92 22.32 -3.60
CA ILE A 132 7.84 23.73 -4.01
C ILE A 132 8.77 23.88 -5.22
N PRO A 133 8.27 24.17 -6.43
CA PRO A 133 9.11 24.48 -7.58
C PRO A 133 9.55 25.94 -7.41
N GLY A 134 10.59 26.18 -6.62
CA GLY A 134 10.93 27.55 -6.23
C GLY A 134 12.16 27.72 -5.36
N THR A 135 13.30 27.16 -5.75
CA THR A 135 14.59 27.84 -5.54
C THR A 135 15.35 27.81 -6.86
N SER A 136 15.24 28.94 -7.55
CA SER A 136 16.11 29.39 -8.64
C SER A 136 17.56 29.37 -8.19
N ASP A 137 18.35 28.43 -8.70
CA ASP A 137 19.79 28.62 -8.87
C ASP A 137 20.03 28.90 -10.36
N ASP A 138 19.59 30.09 -10.79
CA ASP A 138 20.06 30.69 -12.04
C ASP A 138 21.36 31.46 -11.76
N ASP A 139 22.33 31.21 -12.64
CA ASP A 139 23.48 32.04 -13.00
C ASP A 139 24.82 31.81 -12.27
N ALA A 140 25.71 31.06 -12.95
CA ALA A 140 26.89 31.69 -13.54
C ALA A 140 27.55 30.76 -14.58
N SER A 141 27.65 31.28 -15.80
CA SER A 141 28.32 30.65 -16.94
C SER A 141 29.86 30.71 -16.85
N LYS A 142 30.51 29.74 -17.52
CA LYS A 142 31.78 29.80 -18.30
C LYS A 142 33.07 29.12 -17.76
N VAL A 143 33.45 28.07 -18.52
CA VAL A 143 34.70 27.91 -19.32
C VAL A 143 36.06 27.58 -18.64
N ASN A 144 36.60 26.45 -19.14
CA ASN A 144 37.99 26.01 -19.37
C ASN A 144 38.82 25.23 -18.32
N GLN A 145 39.14 24.00 -18.74
CA GLN A 145 40.42 23.25 -18.71
C GLN A 145 41.47 23.63 -17.66
N SER A 146 41.88 22.64 -16.83
CA SER A 146 43.21 22.02 -16.85
C SER A 146 43.42 21.07 -15.65
N ALA A 147 44.39 20.17 -15.82
CA ALA A 147 44.67 18.97 -15.04
C ALA A 147 45.08 19.21 -13.57
N GLY A 148 44.80 18.22 -12.71
CA GLY A 148 45.38 18.13 -11.38
C GLY A 148 44.83 16.96 -10.57
N ASN A 149 45.67 15.94 -10.35
CA ASN A 149 45.47 14.83 -9.41
C ASN A 149 45.03 15.31 -8.03
N GLU A 150 43.93 14.78 -7.47
CA GLU A 150 43.83 14.50 -6.03
C GLU A 150 43.00 13.25 -5.75
N LYS A 151 43.64 12.29 -5.08
CA LYS A 151 43.03 11.10 -4.48
C LYS A 151 42.12 11.55 -3.34
N HIS A 152 40.80 11.45 -3.52
CA HIS A 152 39.88 11.45 -2.39
C HIS A 152 39.13 10.11 -2.35
N SER A 153 39.48 9.34 -1.32
CA SER A 153 38.80 8.15 -0.84
C SER A 153 37.32 8.46 -0.64
N SER A 154 36.47 7.96 -1.54
CA SER A 154 35.02 8.01 -1.40
C SER A 154 34.59 7.04 -0.29
N SER A 155 34.50 7.57 0.92
CA SER A 155 33.76 6.93 2.00
C SER A 155 32.28 6.94 1.60
N CYS A 156 31.81 5.79 1.11
CA CYS A 156 30.41 5.50 0.87
C CYS A 156 29.71 5.59 2.23
N LYS A 157 29.12 6.75 2.53
CA LYS A 157 28.16 6.84 3.62
C LYS A 157 26.97 5.99 3.21
N ASP A 158 26.79 4.88 3.90
CA ASP A 158 25.53 4.16 4.01
C ASP A 158 24.47 5.13 4.55
N THR A 159 23.98 6.00 3.68
CA THR A 159 22.74 6.72 3.91
C THR A 159 21.67 5.67 3.73
N THR A 160 21.31 5.02 4.84
CA THR A 160 20.03 4.35 4.98
C THR A 160 19.00 5.30 4.40
N LEU A 161 18.48 4.99 3.21
CA LEU A 161 17.50 5.79 2.48
C LEU A 161 16.18 5.74 3.27
N SER A 162 16.18 6.40 4.42
CA SER A 162 14.99 6.72 5.19
C SER A 162 14.23 7.71 4.33
N LEU A 163 13.21 7.20 3.64
CA LEU A 163 12.25 8.05 2.96
C LEU A 163 11.70 9.03 4.02
N PRO A 164 11.66 10.36 3.74
CA PRO A 164 10.89 11.25 4.59
C PRO A 164 9.45 10.72 4.58
N SER A 165 8.96 10.35 5.76
CA SER A 165 7.67 9.69 5.90
C SER A 165 6.58 10.73 5.68
N CYS A 166 6.01 10.78 4.46
CA CYS A 166 4.75 11.46 4.17
C CYS A 166 3.54 10.77 4.83
N TRP A 167 3.80 9.79 5.69
CA TRP A 167 2.82 9.01 6.42
C TRP A 167 2.90 9.32 7.92
N SER A 168 1.75 9.52 8.56
CA SER A 168 1.65 9.78 10.00
C SER A 168 0.44 9.07 10.61
N ASN A 169 0.33 9.06 11.94
CA ASN A 169 -0.83 8.56 12.69
C ASN A 169 -1.27 7.12 12.34
N LEU A 170 -0.31 6.20 12.19
CA LEU A 170 -0.62 4.79 11.91
C LEU A 170 -1.36 4.14 13.09
N GLU A 171 -2.61 3.75 12.87
CA GLU A 171 -3.49 3.11 13.85
C GLU A 171 -4.12 1.82 13.32
N LYS A 172 -4.25 0.81 14.19
CA LYS A 172 -4.93 -0.44 13.85
C LYS A 172 -6.42 -0.29 14.13
N VAL A 173 -7.24 -0.30 13.09
CA VAL A 173 -8.70 -0.12 13.18
C VAL A 173 -9.40 -1.45 13.45
N HIS A 174 -8.97 -2.52 12.77
CA HIS A 174 -9.50 -3.86 13.01
C HIS A 174 -8.45 -4.95 12.94
N ALA A 175 -8.47 -5.82 13.95
CA ALA A 175 -7.78 -7.10 13.96
C ALA A 175 -8.66 -8.20 13.37
N CYS A 176 -8.08 -9.07 12.55
CA CYS A 176 -8.73 -10.31 12.16
C CYS A 176 -8.55 -11.34 13.29
N GLU A 177 -9.52 -11.45 14.19
CA GLU A 177 -9.59 -12.60 15.10
C GLU A 177 -10.07 -13.82 14.32
N ILE A 178 -9.13 -14.54 13.68
CA ILE A 178 -9.44 -15.89 13.22
C ILE A 178 -9.55 -16.74 14.49
N LYS A 179 -10.77 -16.90 15.00
CA LYS A 179 -11.06 -17.96 15.98
C LYS A 179 -10.74 -19.27 15.28
N SER A 180 -9.56 -19.82 15.53
CA SER A 180 -9.20 -21.16 15.10
C SER A 180 -10.30 -22.08 15.62
N SER A 181 -11.09 -22.68 14.72
CA SER A 181 -12.05 -23.70 15.15
C SER A 181 -11.30 -24.76 15.94
N PRO A 182 -11.82 -25.21 17.10
CA PRO A 182 -11.19 -26.31 17.82
C PRO A 182 -11.12 -27.49 16.86
N LYS A 183 -9.90 -28.00 16.62
CA LYS A 183 -9.69 -29.25 15.88
C LYS A 183 -10.56 -30.30 16.54
N THR A 184 -11.61 -30.74 15.86
CA THR A 184 -12.37 -31.93 16.23
C THR A 184 -11.37 -33.08 16.22
N LEU A 185 -10.94 -33.50 17.42
CA LEU A 185 -10.27 -34.77 17.62
C LEU A 185 -11.28 -35.83 17.19
N CYS A 186 -11.07 -36.40 16.00
CA CYS A 186 -11.68 -37.68 15.65
C CYS A 186 -11.07 -38.72 16.60
N GLU A 187 -11.74 -38.96 17.72
CA GLU A 187 -11.52 -40.16 18.52
C GLU A 187 -11.94 -41.37 17.67
N LEU A 188 -10.93 -42.06 17.15
CA LEU A 188 -11.03 -43.42 16.63
C LEU A 188 -11.38 -44.35 17.78
N ASN A 189 -12.68 -44.52 18.05
CA ASN A 189 -13.18 -45.66 18.80
C ASN A 189 -13.14 -46.89 17.87
N ASN A 190 -11.99 -47.55 17.81
CA ASN A 190 -11.91 -48.93 17.35
C ASN A 190 -12.51 -49.83 18.43
N THR A 191 -13.73 -50.27 18.20
CA THR A 191 -14.29 -51.46 18.85
C THR A 191 -14.76 -52.39 17.74
N ILE A 192 -14.02 -53.48 17.56
CA ILE A 192 -14.43 -54.89 17.49
C ILE A 192 -13.18 -55.71 17.14
#